data_AF-A0A531M7L1-F1
#
_entry.id   AF-A0A531M7L1-F1
#
_cell.length_a   1.000
_cell.length_b   1.000
_cell.length_c   1.000
_cell.angle_alpha   90.00
_cell.angle_beta   90.00
_cell.angle_gamma   90.00
#
_symmetry.space_group_name_H-M   'P 1'
#
loop_
_entity.id
_entity.type
_entity.pdbx_description
1 polymer ?
#
loop_
_entity_poly.entity_id
_entity_poly.type
_entity_poly.pdbx_seq_one_letter_code
_entity_poly.pdbx_strand_id
1 'polypeptide(L)'
;MFPVIETVSDVLPHIQGNIGFFLTRFDDYDVIDYGFVGDDTFRSPMTLECRGLKFAKDGRLIARPFHKFFNLGERQRPEDVDWTVPHVVLSKLDGSMVHPCVVRDELVFMTRMGVTAQSTAALAHAGENIRKLSKWAVDAGMT
;
A
#
# COMPACT_ATOMS: atom_id res chain seq x y z
N MET A 1 16.24 2.87 -4.75
CA MET A 1 16.29 2.27 -3.40
C MET A 1 14.97 2.60 -2.70
N PHE A 2 14.34 1.62 -2.05
CA PHE A 2 13.09 1.86 -1.30
C PHE A 2 13.40 2.62 -0.01
N PRO A 3 12.52 3.54 0.43
CA PRO A 3 12.69 4.23 1.70
C PRO A 3 12.50 3.26 2.87
N VAL A 4 13.24 3.54 3.95
CA VAL A 4 12.98 2.95 5.27
C VAL A 4 11.82 3.70 5.90
N ILE A 5 10.80 2.97 6.33
CA ILE A 5 9.60 3.50 6.98
C ILE A 5 9.31 2.57 8.14
N GLU A 6 9.45 3.06 9.37
CA GLU A 6 9.16 2.32 10.59
C GLU A 6 7.97 2.94 11.31
N THR A 7 7.81 4.25 11.20
CA THR A 7 6.76 5.01 11.87
C THR A 7 6.10 6.03 10.96
N VAL A 8 4.91 6.49 11.37
CA VAL A 8 4.17 7.55 10.67
C VAL A 8 4.97 8.85 10.61
N SER A 9 5.82 9.12 11.61
CA SER A 9 6.67 10.30 11.67
C SER A 9 7.73 10.34 10.56
N ASP A 10 8.12 9.19 10.01
CA ASP A 10 9.04 9.11 8.87
C ASP A 10 8.39 9.65 7.60
N VAL A 11 7.05 9.59 7.50
CA VAL A 11 6.30 9.89 6.28
C VAL A 11 5.72 11.31 6.31
N LEU A 12 5.21 11.77 7.46
CA LEU A 12 4.49 13.03 7.59
C LEU A 12 5.22 14.26 7.02
N PRO A 13 6.54 14.43 7.19
CA PRO A 13 7.26 15.56 6.60
C PRO A 13 7.21 15.62 5.06
N HIS A 14 6.94 14.48 4.40
CA HIS A 14 6.96 14.37 2.94
C HIS A 14 5.60 14.58 2.27
N ILE A 15 4.53 14.71 3.06
CA ILE A 15 3.16 14.83 2.57
C ILE A 15 2.45 16.12 2.99
N GLN A 16 3.22 17.12 3.44
CA GLN A 16 2.72 18.44 3.79
C GLN A 16 2.40 19.27 2.53
N GLY A 17 1.57 20.31 2.66
CA GLY A 17 1.39 21.32 1.60
C GLY A 17 0.29 21.05 0.58
N ASN A 18 -0.77 20.30 0.93
CA ASN A 18 -1.93 20.05 0.05
C ASN A 18 -1.59 19.41 -1.31
N ILE A 19 -0.61 18.49 -1.32
CA ILE A 19 -0.14 17.80 -2.54
C ILE A 19 -0.93 16.52 -2.88
N GLY A 20 -2.17 16.40 -2.38
CA GLY A 20 -3.09 15.30 -2.69
C GLY A 20 -3.05 14.10 -1.73
N PHE A 21 -2.14 14.08 -0.76
CA PHE A 21 -2.09 13.06 0.30
C PHE A 21 -2.88 13.47 1.54
N PHE A 22 -3.39 12.49 2.28
CA PHE A 22 -4.09 12.69 3.54
C PHE A 22 -3.80 11.55 4.52
N LEU A 23 -4.01 11.85 5.80
CA LEU A 23 -3.97 10.89 6.90
C LEU A 23 -5.39 10.73 7.46
N THR A 24 -5.96 9.54 7.34
CA THR A 24 -7.22 9.18 8.00
C THR A 24 -6.91 8.49 9.31
N ARG A 25 -7.56 8.93 10.40
CA ARG A 25 -7.44 8.30 11.71
C ARG A 25 -8.66 7.40 11.94
N PHE A 26 -8.44 6.10 12.14
CA PHE A 26 -9.47 5.18 12.60
C PHE A 26 -9.26 4.85 14.08
N ASP A 27 -10.17 4.08 14.66
CA ASP A 27 -10.10 3.69 16.07
C ASP A 27 -8.83 2.86 16.36
N ASP A 28 -8.48 1.93 15.46
CA ASP A 28 -7.43 0.93 15.70
C ASP A 28 -6.13 1.15 14.94
N TYR A 29 -6.18 1.91 13.87
CA TYR A 29 -5.05 2.17 12.99
C TYR A 29 -5.29 3.49 12.27
N ASP A 30 -4.23 4.00 11.65
CA ASP A 30 -4.28 5.18 10.83
C ASP A 30 -3.77 4.83 9.43
N VAL A 31 -4.27 5.55 8.43
CA VAL A 31 -3.96 5.28 7.02
C VAL A 31 -3.49 6.54 6.32
N ILE A 32 -2.33 6.47 5.67
CA ILE A 32 -1.88 7.49 4.72
C ILE A 32 -2.24 7.04 3.31
N ASP A 33 -3.03 7.84 2.61
CA ASP A 33 -3.45 7.59 1.22
C ASP A 33 -3.51 8.92 0.45
N TYR A 34 -3.93 8.86 -0.82
CA TYR A 34 -4.10 10.03 -1.69
C TYR A 34 -5.51 10.12 -2.27
N GLY A 35 -6.00 11.36 -2.37
CA GLY A 35 -7.31 11.70 -2.91
C GLY A 35 -7.26 12.11 -4.38
N PHE A 36 -6.19 12.80 -4.79
CA PHE A 36 -5.97 13.21 -6.17
C PHE A 36 -4.47 13.18 -6.50
N VAL A 37 -4.16 13.21 -7.80
CA VAL A 37 -2.79 13.29 -8.31
C VAL A 37 -2.63 14.62 -9.02
N GLY A 38 -1.83 15.51 -8.43
CA GLY A 38 -1.37 16.75 -9.04
C GLY A 38 0.07 16.65 -9.52
N ASP A 39 0.62 17.77 -9.98
CA ASP A 39 1.97 17.81 -10.54
C ASP A 39 3.04 17.43 -9.52
N ASP A 40 2.86 17.76 -8.24
CA ASP A 40 3.83 17.46 -7.19
C ASP A 40 3.59 16.12 -6.46
N THR A 41 2.48 15.43 -6.76
CA THR A 41 2.17 14.15 -6.14
C THR A 41 3.10 13.05 -6.69
N PHE A 42 3.60 12.18 -5.80
CA PHE A 42 4.46 11.04 -6.15
C PHE A 42 5.82 11.40 -6.75
N ARG A 43 6.43 12.53 -6.36
CA ARG A 43 7.73 12.99 -6.90
C ARG A 43 8.96 12.46 -6.17
N SER A 44 8.78 11.72 -5.10
CA SER A 44 9.89 11.17 -4.28
C SER A 44 9.67 9.69 -3.96
N PRO A 45 10.73 8.93 -3.65
CA PRO A 45 10.59 7.55 -3.20
C PRO A 45 9.64 7.39 -2.01
N MET A 46 9.64 8.34 -1.07
CA MET A 46 8.72 8.34 0.07
C MET A 46 7.27 8.52 -0.37
N THR A 47 6.98 9.52 -1.21
CA THR A 47 5.60 9.79 -1.64
C THR A 47 5.02 8.67 -2.49
N LEU A 48 5.84 7.90 -3.22
CA LEU A 48 5.41 6.68 -3.93
C LEU A 48 4.80 5.64 -2.98
N GLU A 49 5.28 5.56 -1.75
CA GLU A 49 4.76 4.63 -0.74
C GLU A 49 3.40 5.07 -0.17
N CYS A 50 3.03 6.35 -0.28
CA CYS A 50 1.80 6.95 0.28
C CYS A 50 0.51 6.56 -0.47
N ARG A 51 0.34 5.25 -0.70
CA ARG A 51 -0.79 4.60 -1.37
C ARG A 51 -1.42 3.57 -0.42
N GLY A 52 -1.91 4.06 0.72
CA GLY A 52 -2.51 3.24 1.76
C GLY A 52 -1.48 2.62 2.68
N LEU A 53 -0.51 3.37 3.22
CA LEU A 53 0.30 2.89 4.34
C LEU A 53 -0.57 2.79 5.60
N LYS A 54 -0.34 1.78 6.43
CA LYS A 54 -1.09 1.59 7.68
C LYS A 54 -0.17 1.67 8.88
N PHE A 55 -0.60 2.43 9.88
CA PHE A 55 0.12 2.63 11.12
C PHE A 55 -0.75 2.23 12.30
N ALA A 56 -0.19 1.56 13.30
CA ALA A 56 -0.82 1.38 14.59
C ALA A 56 -0.97 2.74 15.30
N LYS A 57 -1.78 2.79 16.35
CA LYS A 57 -2.01 4.02 17.12
C LYS A 57 -0.77 4.54 17.85
N ASP A 58 0.22 3.68 18.10
CA ASP A 58 1.55 4.06 18.59
C ASP A 58 2.46 4.67 17.51
N GLY A 59 1.97 4.72 16.26
CA GLY A 59 2.66 5.27 15.10
C GLY A 59 3.48 4.25 14.31
N ARG A 60 3.63 2.99 14.76
CA ARG A 60 4.42 1.97 14.07
C ARG A 60 3.75 1.50 12.79
N LEU A 61 4.53 1.27 11.72
CA LEU A 61 4.04 0.68 10.48
C LEU A 61 3.53 -0.75 10.73
N ILE A 62 2.29 -1.03 10.29
CA ILE A 62 1.65 -2.36 10.42
C ILE A 62 1.27 -2.99 9.08
N ALA A 63 1.22 -2.20 7.99
CA ALA A 63 1.14 -2.73 6.64
C ALA A 63 1.61 -1.72 5.59
N ARG A 64 2.31 -2.23 4.58
CA ARG A 64 2.91 -1.53 3.43
C ARG A 64 2.51 -2.23 2.12
N PRO A 65 1.32 -1.91 1.56
CA PRO A 65 0.94 -2.43 0.25
C PRO A 65 1.84 -1.86 -0.86
N PHE A 66 1.66 -2.33 -2.10
CA PHE A 66 2.44 -1.85 -3.22
C PHE A 66 2.41 -0.32 -3.35
N HIS A 67 3.61 0.25 -3.43
CA HIS A 67 3.84 1.65 -3.80
C HIS A 67 3.19 1.97 -5.16
N LYS A 68 2.93 3.25 -5.40
CA LYS A 68 2.38 3.72 -6.67
C LYS A 68 3.36 3.42 -7.80
N PHE A 69 2.87 2.69 -8.80
CA PHE A 69 3.49 2.58 -10.12
C PHE A 69 2.59 3.24 -11.18
N PHE A 70 3.16 3.50 -12.34
CA PHE A 70 2.53 4.24 -13.43
C PHE A 70 2.40 3.37 -14.66
N ASN A 71 1.47 3.71 -15.53
CA ASN A 71 1.40 3.06 -16.83
C ASN A 71 2.60 3.50 -17.67
N LEU A 72 3.00 2.62 -18.60
CA LEU A 72 4.04 2.97 -19.57
C LEU A 72 3.57 4.18 -20.40
N GLY A 73 4.44 5.17 -20.58
CA GLY A 73 4.12 6.44 -21.23
C GLY A 73 3.65 7.56 -20.28
N GLU A 74 3.25 7.28 -19.03
CA GLU A 74 2.86 8.35 -18.08
C GLU A 74 4.07 9.13 -17.56
N ARG A 75 5.17 8.43 -17.28
CA ARG A 75 6.41 9.03 -16.72
C ARG A 75 7.69 8.56 -17.38
N GLN A 76 7.66 7.40 -18.02
CA GLN A 76 8.76 6.81 -18.77
C GLN A 76 8.20 6.37 -20.11
N ARG A 77 8.86 6.74 -21.21
CA ARG A 77 8.40 6.34 -22.53
C ARG A 77 8.83 4.89 -22.81
N PRO A 78 8.09 4.14 -23.64
CA PRO A 78 8.45 2.76 -23.99
C PRO A 78 9.89 2.58 -24.47
N GLU A 79 10.40 3.55 -25.22
CA GLU A 79 11.78 3.57 -25.73
C GLU A 79 12.85 3.79 -24.66
N ASP A 80 12.48 4.33 -23.49
CA ASP A 80 13.41 4.58 -22.37
C ASP A 80 13.49 3.37 -21.42
N VAL A 81 12.77 2.27 -21.72
CA VAL A 81 12.80 1.03 -20.93
C VAL A 81 13.88 0.10 -21.50
N ASP A 82 14.81 -0.34 -20.65
CA ASP A 82 15.72 -1.42 -20.99
C ASP A 82 14.96 -2.76 -20.94
N TRP A 83 14.52 -3.25 -22.09
CA TRP A 83 13.82 -4.53 -22.20
C TRP A 83 14.75 -5.75 -22.10
N THR A 84 16.08 -5.54 -22.06
CA THR A 84 17.05 -6.64 -21.99
C THR A 84 17.23 -7.18 -20.58
N VAL A 85 16.85 -6.41 -19.54
CA VAL A 85 16.89 -6.90 -18.17
C VAL A 85 15.77 -7.91 -17.90
N PRO A 86 16.00 -8.91 -17.02
CA PRO A 86 14.96 -9.84 -16.62
C PRO A 86 13.74 -9.12 -16.03
N HIS A 87 12.56 -9.45 -16.55
CA HIS A 87 11.29 -8.89 -16.11
C HIS A 87 10.19 -9.97 -16.14
N VAL A 88 9.13 -9.73 -15.38
CA VAL A 88 7.96 -10.61 -15.33
C VAL A 88 6.73 -9.82 -15.74
N VAL A 89 5.99 -10.34 -16.72
CA VAL A 89 4.69 -9.80 -17.13
C VAL A 89 3.60 -10.65 -16.52
N LEU A 90 2.71 -10.01 -15.76
CA LEU A 90 1.60 -10.66 -15.08
C LEU A 90 0.27 -10.15 -15.65
N SER A 91 -0.74 -11.01 -15.66
CA SER A 91 -2.11 -10.60 -15.99
C SER A 91 -2.61 -9.59 -14.95
N LYS A 92 -2.94 -8.38 -15.39
CA LYS A 92 -3.52 -7.35 -14.52
C LYS A 92 -5.01 -7.67 -14.30
N LEU A 93 -5.32 -8.25 -13.15
CA LEU A 93 -6.69 -8.51 -12.74
C LEU A 93 -7.45 -7.19 -12.52
N ASP A 94 -8.72 -7.16 -12.93
CA ASP A 94 -9.60 -6.01 -12.73
C ASP A 94 -10.44 -6.21 -11.47
N GLY A 95 -10.12 -5.45 -10.42
CA GLY A 95 -10.74 -5.60 -9.12
C GLY A 95 -10.12 -4.68 -8.07
N SER A 96 -10.42 -4.95 -6.81
CA SER A 96 -9.84 -4.22 -5.69
C SER A 96 -8.61 -4.97 -5.18
N MET A 97 -7.48 -4.27 -5.08
CA MET A 97 -6.30 -4.80 -4.39
C MET A 97 -6.62 -5.00 -2.91
N VAL A 98 -6.41 -6.22 -2.43
CA VAL A 98 -6.57 -6.60 -1.02
C VAL A 98 -5.22 -7.12 -0.51
N HIS A 99 -4.86 -6.73 0.71
CA HIS A 99 -3.69 -7.26 1.40
C HIS A 99 -4.05 -7.63 2.85
N PRO A 100 -3.36 -8.59 3.47
CA PRO A 100 -3.57 -8.92 4.86
C PRO A 100 -2.87 -7.91 5.79
N CYS A 101 -3.36 -7.84 7.02
CA CYS A 101 -2.76 -7.13 8.15
C CYS A 101 -3.23 -7.83 9.44
N VAL A 102 -2.53 -7.60 10.54
CA VAL A 102 -3.02 -7.98 11.88
C VAL A 102 -3.42 -6.73 12.65
N VAL A 103 -4.65 -6.71 13.16
CA VAL A 103 -5.20 -5.63 13.98
C VAL A 103 -5.89 -6.28 15.19
N ARG A 104 -5.54 -5.85 16.40
CA ARG A 104 -6.02 -6.46 17.66
C ARG A 104 -5.87 -8.00 17.66
N ASP A 105 -4.68 -8.47 17.27
CA ASP A 105 -4.31 -9.90 17.17
C ASP A 105 -5.13 -10.75 16.17
N GLU A 106 -6.01 -10.12 15.39
CA GLU A 106 -6.84 -10.79 14.38
C GLU A 106 -6.34 -10.52 12.96
N LEU A 107 -6.38 -11.56 12.12
CA LEU A 107 -6.11 -11.43 10.69
C LEU A 107 -7.27 -10.67 10.04
N VAL A 108 -6.97 -9.50 9.48
CA VAL A 108 -7.90 -8.71 8.69
C VAL A 108 -7.39 -8.55 7.27
N PHE A 109 -8.32 -8.43 6.33
CA PHE A 109 -8.00 -8.00 4.98
C PHE A 109 -8.32 -6.52 4.85
N MET A 110 -7.48 -5.81 4.11
CA MET A 110 -7.59 -4.37 3.88
C MET A 110 -7.49 -4.06 2.40
N THR A 111 -8.21 -3.04 1.97
CA THR A 111 -7.95 -2.34 0.69
C THR A 111 -6.92 -1.24 0.92
N ARG A 112 -6.74 -0.35 -0.08
CA ARG A 112 -5.93 0.86 0.07
C ARG A 112 -6.32 1.66 1.32
N MET A 113 -7.61 1.78 1.60
CA MET A 113 -8.15 2.63 2.67
C MET A 113 -8.41 1.89 3.99
N GLY A 114 -7.83 0.71 4.19
CA GLY A 114 -8.04 -0.11 5.39
C GLY A 114 -9.18 -1.12 5.20
N VAL A 115 -9.89 -1.45 6.27
CA VAL A 115 -10.99 -2.43 6.28
C VAL A 115 -12.22 -1.83 5.61
N THR A 116 -12.68 -2.45 4.53
CA THR A 116 -13.87 -2.03 3.79
C THR A 116 -14.79 -3.23 3.54
N ALA A 117 -16.00 -2.98 3.03
CA ALA A 117 -16.93 -4.05 2.65
C ALA A 117 -16.29 -5.05 1.68
N GLN A 118 -15.49 -4.58 0.73
CA GLN A 118 -14.79 -5.42 -0.25
C GLN A 118 -13.73 -6.30 0.42
N SER A 119 -12.94 -5.75 1.34
CA SER A 119 -11.90 -6.54 2.00
C SER A 119 -12.48 -7.56 2.99
N THR A 120 -13.56 -7.20 3.69
CA THR A 120 -14.31 -8.12 4.54
C THR A 120 -14.92 -9.27 3.72
N ALA A 121 -15.53 -8.97 2.58
CA ALA A 121 -16.05 -9.99 1.67
C ALA A 121 -14.94 -10.91 1.13
N ALA A 122 -13.78 -10.34 0.79
CA ALA A 122 -12.62 -11.11 0.36
C ALA A 122 -12.10 -12.06 1.46
N LEU A 123 -12.04 -11.60 2.71
CA LEU A 123 -11.66 -12.46 3.84
C LEU A 123 -12.69 -13.57 4.06
N ALA A 124 -13.99 -13.27 3.99
CA ALA A 124 -15.05 -14.27 4.13
C ALA A 124 -14.98 -15.35 3.04
N HIS A 125 -14.61 -14.98 1.81
CA HIS A 125 -14.42 -15.92 0.71
C HIS A 125 -13.08 -16.68 0.76
N ALA A 126 -12.07 -16.14 1.47
CA ALA A 126 -10.75 -16.74 1.54
C ALA A 126 -10.78 -18.10 2.26
N GLY A 127 -10.43 -19.15 1.53
CA GLY A 127 -10.23 -20.49 2.08
C GLY A 127 -9.01 -20.56 3.01
N GLU A 128 -8.86 -21.71 3.69
CA GLU A 128 -7.83 -21.92 4.71
C GLU A 128 -6.40 -21.67 4.20
N ASN A 129 -6.08 -22.12 2.98
CA ASN A 129 -4.75 -21.95 2.38
C ASN A 129 -4.38 -20.48 2.19
N ILE A 130 -5.33 -19.65 1.76
CA ILE A 130 -5.13 -18.21 1.58
C ILE A 130 -4.93 -17.55 2.94
N ARG A 131 -5.72 -17.92 3.96
CA ARG A 131 -5.56 -17.39 5.32
C ARG A 131 -4.20 -17.74 5.93
N LYS A 132 -3.73 -18.98 5.73
CA LYS A 132 -2.39 -19.42 6.16
C LYS A 132 -1.28 -18.65 5.45
N LEU A 133 -1.38 -18.50 4.12
CA LEU A 133 -0.42 -17.71 3.34
C LEU A 133 -0.40 -16.26 3.81
N SER A 134 -1.57 -15.67 4.03
CA SER A 134 -1.69 -14.29 4.52
C SER A 134 -1.06 -14.11 5.89
N LYS A 135 -1.29 -15.03 6.84
CA LYS A 135 -0.65 -14.97 8.16
C LYS A 135 0.87 -15.07 8.05
N TRP A 136 1.36 -16.02 7.26
CA TRP A 136 2.79 -16.16 7.00
C TRP A 136 3.40 -14.88 6.39
N ALA A 137 2.71 -14.26 5.43
CA ALA A 137 3.19 -13.05 4.77
C ALA A 137 3.29 -11.86 5.75
N VAL A 138 2.31 -11.73 6.66
CA VAL A 138 2.36 -10.71 7.73
C VAL A 138 3.52 -11.01 8.69
N ASP A 139 3.64 -12.24 9.17
CA ASP A 139 4.70 -12.64 10.12
C ASP A 139 6.10 -12.49 9.51
N ALA A 140 6.24 -12.64 8.18
CA ALA A 140 7.48 -12.45 7.43
C ALA A 140 7.76 -10.97 7.06
N GLY A 141 6.89 -10.03 7.41
CA GLY A 141 7.05 -8.61 7.09
C GLY A 141 6.94 -8.30 5.59
N MET A 142 6.18 -9.12 4.84
CA MET A 142 6.01 -8.96 3.38
C MET A 142 4.80 -8.09 3.01
N THR A 143 4.06 -7.57 3.99
CA THR A 143 2.76 -6.88 3.78
C THR A 143 2.60 -5.66 4.62
#